data_AF-G6C612-F1
#
_entry.id   AF-G6C612-F1
#
_cell.length_a   1.000
_cell.length_b   1.000
_cell.length_c   1.000
_cell.angle_alpha   90.00
_cell.angle_beta   90.00
_cell.angle_gamma   90.00
#
_symmetry.space_group_name_H-M   'P 1'
#
loop_
_entity.id
_entity.type
_entity.pdbx_description
1 polymer ?
#
loop_
_entity_poly.entity_id
_entity_poly.type
_entity_poly.pdbx_seq_one_letter_code
_entity_poly.pdbx_strand_id
1 'polypeptide(L)' 'MVKMKKLLLLLFMLILSISASSKGFKYHPKTKEELKELIENESIYLGDIDTSAITDMSYLFL' A
#
# COMPACT_ATOMS: atom_id res chain seq x y z
N MET A 1 -32.91 -8.98 -19.71
CA MET A 1 -32.63 -8.37 -18.38
C MET A 1 -31.57 -9.10 -17.55
N VAL A 2 -31.48 -10.45 -17.56
CA VAL A 2 -30.54 -11.24 -16.72
C VAL A 2 -29.06 -11.03 -17.09
N LYS A 3 -28.73 -10.87 -18.38
CA LYS A 3 -27.35 -10.75 -18.87
C LYS A 3 -26.66 -9.42 -18.48
N MET A 4 -27.41 -8.32 -18.47
CA MET A 4 -26.94 -6.98 -18.05
C MET A 4 -26.73 -6.89 -16.54
N LYS A 5 -27.57 -7.57 -15.73
CA LYS A 5 -27.39 -7.65 -14.28
C LYS A 5 -26.12 -8.44 -13.90
N LYS A 6 -25.79 -9.50 -14.65
CA LYS A 6 -24.51 -10.23 -14.50
C LYS A 6 -23.30 -9.36 -14.88
N LEU A 7 -23.39 -8.55 -15.93
CA LEU A 7 -22.32 -7.63 -16.33
C LEU A 7 -22.08 -6.55 -15.26
N LEU A 8 -23.16 -5.98 -14.70
CA LEU A 8 -23.09 -5.01 -13.61
C LEU A 8 -22.53 -5.64 -12.32
N LEU A 9 -22.89 -6.88 -12.01
CA LEU A 9 -22.35 -7.63 -10.88
C LEU A 9 -20.85 -7.91 -11.04
N LEU A 10 -20.39 -8.23 -12.25
CA LEU A 10 -18.97 -8.41 -12.56
C LEU A 10 -18.17 -7.11 -12.41
N LEU A 11 -18.73 -5.98 -12.85
CA LEU A 11 -18.14 -4.65 -12.65
C LEU A 11 -18.09 -4.26 -11.16
N PHE A 12 -19.09 -4.65 -10.37
CA PHE A 12 -19.14 -4.41 -8.92
C PHE A 12 -18.14 -5.29 -8.14
N MET A 13 -17.89 -6.52 -8.57
CA MET A 13 -16.88 -7.40 -7.97
C MET A 13 -15.44 -6.93 -8.23
N LEU A 14 -15.19 -6.30 -9.40
CA LEU A 14 -13.89 -5.67 -9.72
C LEU A 14 -13.54 -4.54 -8.75
N ILE A 15 -14.48 -3.64 -8.47
CA ILE A 15 -14.28 -2.54 -7.50
C ILE A 15 -14.18 -3.04 -6.05
N LEU A 16 -14.87 -4.13 -5.69
CA LEU A 16 -14.74 -4.76 -4.36
C LEU A 16 -13.34 -5.37 -4.16
N SER A 17 -12.78 -5.98 -5.22
CA SER A 17 -11.45 -6.61 -5.21
C SER A 17 -10.33 -5.60 -4.96
N ILE A 18 -10.49 -4.38 -5.50
CA ILE A 18 -9.53 -3.28 -5.32
C ILE A 18 -9.59 -2.72 -3.89
N SER A 19 -10.77 -2.73 -3.24
CA SER A 19 -10.95 -2.21 -1.88
C SER A 19 -10.58 -3.18 -0.75
N ALA A 20 -10.44 -4.48 -1.04
CA ALA A 20 -10.32 -5.55 -0.05
C ALA A 20 -8.88 -6.07 0.17
N SER A 21 -7.84 -5.32 -0.21
CA SER A 21 -6.47 -5.69 0.13
C SER A 21 -6.10 -5.09 1.48
N SER A 22 -6.51 -5.73 2.59
CA SER A 22 -5.89 -5.52 3.88
C SER A 22 -4.49 -6.17 3.87
N LYS A 23 -3.60 -5.71 2.99
CA LYS A 23 -2.19 -6.06 3.08
C LYS A 23 -1.65 -5.30 4.28
N GLY A 24 -1.38 -6.03 5.36
CA GLY A 24 -0.58 -5.49 6.45
C GLY A 24 0.75 -5.02 5.90
N PHE A 25 1.32 -4.00 6.54
CA PHE A 25 2.65 -3.53 6.20
C PHE A 25 3.65 -4.69 6.25
N LYS A 26 4.57 -4.75 5.29
CA LYS A 26 5.63 -5.77 5.23
C LYS A 26 6.88 -5.32 5.96
N TYR A 27 7.13 -4.02 5.99
CA TYR A 27 8.30 -3.42 6.59
C TYR A 27 7.89 -2.53 7.76
N HIS A 28 8.65 -2.57 8.85
CA HIS A 28 8.35 -1.83 10.08
C HIS A 28 9.63 -1.21 10.66
N PRO A 29 10.25 -0.25 9.96
CA PRO A 29 11.48 0.39 10.41
C PRO A 29 11.32 0.97 11.82
N LYS A 30 12.37 0.86 12.62
CA LYS A 30 12.45 1.42 13.98
C LYS A 30 13.34 2.64 14.05
N THR A 31 14.18 2.84 13.05
CA THR A 31 15.08 3.98 12.93
C THR A 31 14.86 4.72 11.61
N LYS A 32 15.30 5.98 11.57
CA LYS A 32 15.21 6.81 10.35
C LYS A 32 16.14 6.28 9.27
N GLU A 33 17.25 5.69 9.68
CA GLU A 33 18.26 5.06 8.83
C GLU A 33 17.67 3.83 8.13
N GLU A 34 16.99 2.94 8.86
CA GLU A 34 16.28 1.80 8.26
C GLU A 34 15.20 2.27 7.27
N LEU A 35 14.47 3.34 7.61
CA LEU A 35 13.47 3.89 6.69
C LEU A 35 14.14 4.41 5.41
N LYS A 36 15.31 5.08 5.51
CA LYS A 36 16.07 5.55 4.34
C LYS A 36 16.49 4.41 3.42
N GLU A 37 17.03 3.33 3.97
CA GLU A 37 17.41 2.16 3.18
C GLU A 37 16.22 1.54 2.43
N LEU A 38 15.04 1.53 3.06
CA LEU A 38 13.81 1.01 2.44
C LEU A 38 13.28 1.92 1.31
N ILE A 39 13.33 3.24 1.48
CA ILE A 39 12.83 4.17 0.46
C ILE A 39 13.79 4.33 -0.73
N GLU A 40 15.10 4.11 -0.53
CA GLU A 40 16.10 4.11 -1.61
C GLU A 40 16.00 2.85 -2.49
N ASN A 41 15.32 1.81 -2.02
CA ASN A 41 15.09 0.60 -2.78
C ASN A 41 13.84 0.71 -3.66
N GLU A 42 14.04 1.03 -4.94
CA GLU A 42 12.96 1.18 -5.94
C GLU A 42 12.11 -0.10 -6.17
N SER A 43 12.58 -1.26 -5.72
CA SER A 43 11.81 -2.52 -5.80
C SER A 43 10.79 -2.66 -4.67
N ILE A 44 10.85 -1.81 -3.64
CA ILE A 44 9.93 -1.81 -2.50
C ILE A 44 8.77 -0.86 -2.78
N TYR A 45 7.55 -1.39 -2.66
CA TYR A 45 6.36 -0.55 -2.71
C TYR A 45 6.23 0.23 -1.40
N LEU A 46 6.28 1.57 -1.46
CA LEU A 46 6.22 2.42 -0.27
C LEU A 46 4.97 2.20 0.58
N GLY A 47 3.84 1.80 -0.02
CA GLY A 47 2.61 1.48 0.69
C GLY A 47 2.70 0.22 1.57
N ASP A 48 3.74 -0.60 1.42
CA ASP A 48 4.03 -1.75 2.28
C ASP A 48 4.89 -1.38 3.51
N ILE A 49 5.27 -0.11 3.72
CA ILE A 49 6.11 0.34 4.84
C ILE A 49 5.27 0.98 5.95
N ASP A 50 5.32 0.41 7.16
CA ASP A 50 4.75 1.02 8.36
C ASP A 50 5.71 2.06 8.93
N THR A 51 5.37 3.33 8.79
CA THR A 51 6.16 4.45 9.31
C THR A 51 5.73 4.90 10.70
N SER A 52 4.78 4.21 11.35
CA SER A 52 4.20 4.64 12.63
C SER A 52 5.21 4.79 13.78
N ALA A 53 6.35 4.11 13.72
CA ALA A 53 7.42 4.20 14.71
C ALA A 53 8.36 5.40 14.50
N ILE A 54 8.29 6.09 13.36
CA ILE A 54 9.18 7.21 13.01
C ILE A 54 8.37 8.50 13.05
N THR A 55 8.80 9.46 13.87
CA THR A 55 8.13 10.76 14.01
C THR A 55 8.86 11.87 13.25
N ASP A 56 10.18 11.76 13.07
CA ASP A 56 10.98 12.71 12.31
C ASP A 56 11.15 12.27 10.85
N MET A 57 10.30 12.84 9.98
CA MET A 57 10.32 12.62 8.53
C MET A 57 11.13 13.67 7.75
N SER A 58 11.84 14.56 8.44
CA SER A 58 12.63 15.61 7.77
C SER A 58 13.74 14.99 6.90
N TYR A 59 14.00 15.57 5.72
CA TYR A 59 15.09 15.16 4.84
C TYR A 59 15.05 13.69 4.40
N LEU A 60 13.86 13.07 4.30
CA LEU A 60 13.70 11.73 3.71
C LEU A 60 13.75 11.74 2.18
N PHE A 61 13.32 12.84 1.56
CA PHE A 61 13.37 13.04 0.12
C PHE A 61 14.09 14.36 -0.14
N LEU A 62 15.25 14.27 -0.81
CA LEU A 62 16.07 15.41 -1.24
C LEU A 62 16.00 15.56 -2.76
#